data_AF-A0A935D491-F1
#
_entry.id   AF-A0A935D491-F1
#
_cell.length_a   1.000
_cell.length_b   1.000
_cell.length_c   1.000
_cell.angle_alpha   90.00
_cell.angle_beta   90.00
_cell.angle_gamma   90.00
#
_symmetry.space_group_name_H-M   'P 1'
#
loop_
_entity.id
_entity.type
_entity.pdbx_description
1 polymer ?
#
loop_
_entity_poly.entity_id
_entity_poly.type
_entity_poly.pdbx_seq_one_letter_code
_entity_poly.pdbx_strand_id
1 'polypeptide(L)'
;MSISLLPSFLSARLSGTLAEVEAVVAAVESAGSVGAAVDVVHPAEADEAIGQAGALRSIRRRVTAIRAALLAIATLMAERFIGVQPTLTSFRAALGCEGVLVLVRELGERHLGALPVPLGFRARASG
;
A
#
# COMPACT_ATOMS: atom_id res chain seq x y z
N MET A 1 30.93 6.88 -3.27
CA MET A 1 29.76 6.06 -3.66
C MET A 1 29.15 5.54 -2.37
N SER A 2 28.13 6.20 -1.83
CA SER A 2 27.54 5.81 -0.54
C SER A 2 26.52 4.69 -0.77
N ILE A 3 26.81 3.48 -0.29
CA ILE A 3 25.85 2.38 -0.24
C ILE A 3 25.03 2.62 1.03
N SER A 4 23.82 3.13 0.88
CA SER A 4 22.89 3.24 2.00
C SER A 4 22.40 1.84 2.37
N LEU A 5 22.70 1.41 3.59
CA LEU A 5 22.20 0.17 4.21
C LEU A 5 20.74 0.30 4.68
N LEU A 6 20.02 1.33 4.24
CA LEU A 6 18.61 1.48 4.56
C LEU A 6 17.82 0.37 3.85
N PRO A 7 17.05 -0.44 4.60
CA PRO A 7 16.13 -1.38 4.00
C PRO A 7 15.26 -0.71 2.93
N SER A 8 15.01 -1.40 1.83
CA SER A 8 14.31 -0.86 0.66
C SER A 8 12.89 -0.35 0.97
N PHE A 9 12.27 -0.78 2.08
CA PHE A 9 11.01 -0.20 2.57
C PHE A 9 11.14 1.28 2.99
N LEU A 10 12.28 1.68 3.58
CA LEU A 10 12.57 3.10 3.87
C LEU A 10 12.82 3.89 2.58
N SER A 11 13.40 3.25 1.55
CA SER A 11 13.66 3.89 0.26
C SER A 11 12.40 4.20 -0.57
N ALA A 12 11.28 3.52 -0.27
CA ALA A 12 9.96 3.81 -0.85
C ALA A 12 9.23 4.97 -0.12
N ARG A 13 9.80 5.52 0.97
CA ARG A 13 9.15 6.45 1.91
C ARG A 13 7.79 5.94 2.41
N LEU A 14 7.58 4.63 2.44
CA LEU A 14 6.43 4.01 3.09
C LEU A 14 6.98 3.31 4.33
N SER A 15 7.00 4.03 5.45
CA SER A 15 7.34 3.42 6.74
C SER A 15 6.23 2.45 7.14
N GLY A 16 6.61 1.28 7.63
CA GLY A 16 5.70 0.28 8.20
C GLY A 16 5.63 -1.05 7.45
N THR A 17 4.96 -2.03 8.06
CA THR A 17 4.66 -3.34 7.48
C THR A 17 3.54 -3.25 6.44
N LEU A 18 3.38 -4.29 5.59
CA LEU A 18 2.24 -4.36 4.68
C LEU A 18 0.90 -4.30 5.42
N ALA A 19 0.81 -4.93 6.60
CA ALA A 19 -0.38 -4.88 7.43
C ALA A 19 -0.68 -3.46 7.93
N GLU A 20 0.33 -2.70 8.35
CA GLU A 20 0.16 -1.31 8.76
C GLU A 20 -0.24 -0.40 7.59
N VAL A 21 0.37 -0.59 6.41
CA VAL A 21 -0.03 0.14 5.20
C VAL A 21 -1.46 -0.20 4.80
N GLU A 22 -1.84 -1.48 4.89
CA GLU A 22 -3.19 -1.93 4.62
C GLU A 22 -4.21 -1.30 5.58
N ALA A 23 -3.92 -1.27 6.88
CA ALA A 23 -4.78 -0.65 7.88
C ALA A 23 -5.04 0.83 7.58
N VAL A 24 -4.01 1.58 7.14
CA VAL A 24 -4.18 2.97 6.73
C VAL A 24 -5.12 3.10 5.53
N VAL A 25 -4.95 2.26 4.50
CA VAL A 25 -5.80 2.32 3.30
C VAL A 25 -7.21 1.85 3.60
N ALA A 26 -7.38 0.84 4.47
CA ALA A 26 -8.68 0.37 4.93
C ALA A 26 -9.43 1.47 5.71
N ALA A 27 -8.74 2.22 6.58
CA ALA A 27 -9.32 3.37 7.26
C ALA A 27 -9.81 4.43 6.27
N VAL A 28 -9.06 4.69 5.18
CA VAL A 28 -9.47 5.63 4.13
C VAL A 28 -10.68 5.13 3.34
N GLU A 29 -10.70 3.84 2.96
CA GLU A 29 -11.86 3.25 2.27
C GLU A 29 -13.12 3.29 3.16
N SER A 30 -12.98 3.01 4.46
CA SER A 30 -14.08 3.07 5.43
C SER A 30 -14.58 4.50 5.67
N ALA A 31 -13.67 5.48 5.77
CA ALA A 31 -14.02 6.88 5.99
C ALA A 31 -14.51 7.60 4.72
N GLY A 32 -14.36 6.98 3.54
CA GLY A 32 -14.76 7.53 2.24
C GLY A 32 -13.85 8.65 1.69
N SER A 33 -12.90 9.16 2.49
CA SER A 33 -11.92 10.14 2.02
C SER A 33 -10.64 10.15 2.86
N VAL A 34 -9.55 10.64 2.26
CA VAL A 34 -8.27 10.82 2.96
C VAL A 34 -8.41 11.79 4.14
N GLY A 35 -9.16 12.88 3.97
CA GLY A 35 -9.35 13.88 5.02
C GLY A 35 -10.08 13.33 6.24
N ALA A 36 -11.14 12.55 6.02
CA ALA A 36 -11.92 11.93 7.08
C ALA A 36 -11.16 10.84 7.84
N ALA A 37 -10.11 10.25 7.24
CA ALA A 37 -9.30 9.22 7.89
C ALA A 37 -8.10 9.78 8.67
N VAL A 38 -7.85 11.09 8.66
CA VAL A 38 -6.65 11.68 9.29
C VAL A 38 -6.61 11.36 10.78
N ASP A 39 -7.70 11.59 11.50
CA ASP A 39 -7.75 11.41 12.96
C ASP A 39 -7.65 9.94 13.37
N VAL A 40 -8.10 9.02 12.51
CA VAL A 40 -7.99 7.57 12.72
C VAL A 40 -6.55 7.10 12.50
N VAL A 41 -5.86 7.63 11.48
CA VAL A 41 -4.52 7.18 11.08
C VAL A 41 -3.40 7.89 11.86
N HIS A 42 -3.62 9.14 12.22
CA HIS A 42 -2.68 10.01 12.94
C HIS A 42 -3.41 10.70 14.09
N PRO A 43 -3.71 9.98 15.19
CA PRO A 43 -4.37 10.57 16.35
C PRO A 43 -3.48 11.65 16.99
N ALA A 44 -4.11 12.69 17.56
CA ALA A 44 -3.41 13.84 18.12
C ALA A 44 -2.46 13.49 19.28
N GLU A 45 -2.64 12.34 19.91
CA GLU A 45 -1.86 11.84 21.05
C GLU A 45 -0.63 11.00 20.64
N ALA A 46 -0.38 10.81 19.34
CA ALA A 46 0.76 10.03 18.87
C ALA A 46 2.10 10.72 19.19
N ASP A 47 3.09 9.95 19.67
CA ASP A 47 4.44 10.42 20.05
C ASP A 47 5.16 11.18 18.93
N GLU A 48 4.87 10.85 17.66
CA GLU A 48 5.37 11.55 16.48
C GLU A 48 4.25 12.40 15.83
N ALA A 49 3.96 13.55 16.43
CA ALA A 49 2.99 14.50 15.89
C ALA A 49 3.48 15.11 14.56
N ILE A 50 3.11 14.49 13.43
CA ILE A 50 3.23 15.12 12.11
C ILE A 50 2.09 16.13 11.94
N GLY A 51 2.41 17.35 11.49
CA GLY A 51 1.36 18.33 11.19
C GLY A 51 0.36 17.83 10.13
N GLN A 52 -0.86 18.37 10.12
CA GLN A 52 -1.98 17.92 9.28
C GLN A 52 -1.62 17.78 7.78
N ALA A 53 -0.82 18.70 7.24
CA ALA A 53 -0.35 18.62 5.86
C ALA A 53 0.61 17.43 5.63
N GLY A 54 1.41 17.07 6.63
CA GLY A 54 2.26 15.87 6.65
C GLY A 54 1.43 14.58 6.67
N ALA A 55 0.43 14.52 7.55
CA ALA A 55 -0.51 13.40 7.65
C ALA A 55 -1.23 13.13 6.32
N LEU A 56 -1.85 14.17 5.74
CA LEU A 56 -2.52 14.09 4.44
C LEU A 56 -1.59 13.59 3.33
N ARG A 57 -0.37 14.12 3.24
CA ARG A 57 0.62 13.67 2.23
C ARG A 57 1.02 12.21 2.44
N SER A 58 1.18 11.78 3.69
CA SER A 58 1.56 10.42 4.00
C SER A 58 0.47 9.41 3.65
N ILE A 59 -0.78 9.71 4.02
CA ILE A 59 -1.94 8.88 3.69
C ILE A 59 -2.15 8.81 2.17
N ARG A 60 -2.13 9.95 1.47
CA ARG A 60 -2.28 9.98 -0.01
C ARG A 60 -1.23 9.11 -0.70
N ARG A 61 0.04 9.20 -0.28
CA ARG A 61 1.13 8.39 -0.86
C ARG A 61 0.87 6.89 -0.69
N ARG A 62 0.42 6.45 0.50
CA ARG A 62 0.05 5.05 0.77
C ARG A 62 -1.11 4.60 -0.11
N VAL A 63 -2.20 5.38 -0.16
CA VAL A 63 -3.39 5.06 -0.96
C VAL A 63 -3.06 4.94 -2.45
N THR A 64 -2.30 5.90 -3.00
CA THR A 64 -1.88 5.86 -4.41
C THR A 64 -1.01 4.65 -4.70
N ALA A 65 -0.03 4.34 -3.84
CA ALA A 65 0.84 3.18 -4.03
C ALA A 65 0.07 1.86 -3.99
N ILE A 66 -0.86 1.70 -3.03
CA ILE A 66 -1.67 0.48 -2.93
C ILE A 66 -2.63 0.34 -4.12
N ARG A 67 -3.31 1.42 -4.54
CA ARG A 67 -4.17 1.35 -5.73
C ARG A 67 -3.40 0.93 -6.98
N ALA A 68 -2.21 1.49 -7.18
CA ALA A 68 -1.34 1.09 -8.29
C ALA A 68 -0.92 -0.38 -8.20
N ALA A 69 -0.58 -0.85 -7.00
CA ALA A 69 -0.17 -2.24 -6.78
C ALA A 69 -1.32 -3.24 -6.98
N LEU A 70 -2.52 -2.93 -6.48
CA LEU A 70 -3.72 -3.75 -6.71
C LEU A 70 -4.12 -3.79 -8.18
N LEU A 71 -4.03 -2.66 -8.88
CA LEU A 71 -4.26 -2.62 -10.33
C LEU A 71 -3.25 -3.50 -11.06
N ALA A 72 -1.96 -3.38 -10.75
CA ALA A 72 -0.92 -4.19 -11.38
C ALA A 72 -1.15 -5.70 -11.16
N ILE A 73 -1.49 -6.11 -9.93
CA ILE A 73 -1.87 -7.49 -9.63
C ILE A 73 -3.08 -7.93 -10.46
N ALA A 74 -4.16 -7.13 -10.48
CA ALA A 74 -5.37 -7.46 -11.22
C ALA A 74 -5.09 -7.66 -12.72
N THR A 75 -4.15 -6.88 -13.27
CA THR A 75 -3.72 -7.03 -14.67
C THR A 75 -2.80 -8.23 -14.91
N LEU A 76 -1.88 -8.53 -13.98
CA LEU A 76 -0.89 -9.61 -14.14
C LEU A 76 -1.47 -11.00 -13.88
N MET A 77 -2.59 -11.06 -13.16
CA MET A 77 -3.30 -12.27 -12.78
C MET A 77 -4.77 -12.16 -13.17
N ALA A 78 -5.02 -11.72 -14.41
CA ALA A 78 -6.36 -11.47 -14.92
C ALA A 78 -7.26 -12.71 -14.86
N GLU A 79 -6.69 -13.91 -14.99
CA GLU A 79 -7.40 -15.18 -14.83
C GLU A 79 -8.08 -15.33 -13.45
N ARG A 80 -7.57 -14.62 -12.43
CA ARG A 80 -8.07 -14.67 -11.06
C ARG A 80 -8.86 -13.42 -10.64
N PHE A 81 -8.48 -12.25 -11.17
CA PHE A 81 -9.00 -10.96 -10.70
C PHE A 81 -9.72 -10.15 -11.77
N ILE A 82 -10.13 -10.78 -12.88
CA ILE A 82 -10.95 -10.10 -13.89
C ILE A 82 -12.20 -9.48 -13.25
N GLY A 83 -12.42 -8.18 -13.50
CA GLY A 83 -13.54 -7.42 -12.95
C GLY A 83 -13.39 -6.98 -11.48
N VAL A 84 -12.33 -7.40 -10.77
CA VAL A 84 -12.07 -6.95 -9.39
C VAL A 84 -11.54 -5.52 -9.41
N GLN A 85 -12.22 -4.62 -8.70
CA GLN A 85 -11.78 -3.23 -8.59
C GLN A 85 -10.49 -3.13 -7.76
N PRO A 86 -9.59 -2.17 -8.04
CA PRO A 86 -8.33 -2.01 -7.31
C PRO A 86 -8.54 -1.29 -5.96
N THR A 87 -9.36 -1.91 -5.10
CA THR A 87 -9.66 -1.50 -3.73
C THR A 87 -9.42 -2.68 -2.79
N LEU A 88 -9.07 -2.41 -1.53
CA LEU A 88 -8.92 -3.48 -0.54
C LEU A 88 -10.25 -4.22 -0.36
N THR A 89 -11.36 -3.47 -0.29
CA THR A 89 -12.70 -4.04 -0.13
C THR A 89 -13.04 -5.07 -1.21
N SER A 90 -12.79 -4.76 -2.48
CA SER A 90 -13.08 -5.70 -3.58
C SER A 90 -12.14 -6.90 -3.60
N PHE A 91 -10.86 -6.70 -3.26
CA PHE A 91 -9.92 -7.81 -3.13
C PHE A 91 -10.23 -8.72 -1.94
N ARG A 92 -10.67 -8.18 -0.80
CA ARG A 92 -11.15 -8.98 0.35
C ARG A 92 -12.31 -9.87 -0.06
N ALA A 93 -13.29 -9.31 -0.76
CA ALA A 93 -14.44 -10.06 -1.26
C ALA A 93 -14.03 -11.18 -2.24
N ALA A 94 -13.05 -10.92 -3.12
CA ALA A 94 -12.57 -11.91 -4.08
C ALA A 94 -11.72 -13.02 -3.44
N LEU A 95 -10.97 -12.72 -2.37
CA LEU A 95 -10.02 -13.64 -1.74
C LEU A 95 -10.58 -14.34 -0.49
N GLY A 96 -11.64 -13.81 0.12
CA GLY A 96 -12.20 -14.31 1.38
C GLY A 96 -11.25 -14.13 2.57
N CYS A 97 -10.42 -13.08 2.57
CA CYS A 97 -9.42 -12.83 3.61
C CYS A 97 -9.45 -11.38 4.11
N GLU A 98 -9.00 -11.15 5.34
CA GLU A 98 -8.82 -9.80 5.89
C GLU A 98 -7.50 -9.16 5.47
N GLY A 99 -6.39 -9.92 5.44
CA GLY A 99 -5.05 -9.43 5.10
C GLY A 99 -4.71 -9.55 3.62
N VAL A 100 -5.18 -8.59 2.82
CA VAL A 100 -5.06 -8.63 1.35
C VAL A 100 -3.62 -8.51 0.88
N LEU A 101 -2.88 -7.52 1.35
CA LEU A 101 -1.57 -7.17 0.77
C LEU A 101 -0.52 -8.25 1.00
N VAL A 102 -0.58 -8.92 2.15
CA VAL A 102 0.31 -10.06 2.44
C VAL A 102 -0.03 -11.23 1.53
N LEU A 103 -1.30 -11.62 1.46
CA LEU A 103 -1.74 -12.74 0.64
C LEU A 103 -1.49 -12.50 -0.85
N VAL A 104 -1.81 -11.31 -1.34
CA VAL A 104 -1.60 -10.94 -2.74
C VAL A 104 -0.11 -10.91 -3.11
N ARG A 105 0.76 -10.51 -2.18
CA ARG A 105 2.21 -10.56 -2.37
C ARG A 105 2.71 -12.01 -2.49
N GLU A 106 2.17 -12.92 -1.70
CA GLU A 106 2.48 -14.36 -1.78
C GLU A 106 1.97 -14.96 -3.09
N LEU A 107 0.72 -14.69 -3.46
CA LEU A 107 0.14 -15.15 -4.73
C LEU A 107 0.89 -14.62 -5.96
N GLY A 108 1.40 -13.39 -5.86
CA GLY A 108 2.17 -12.71 -6.89
C GLY A 108 3.67 -12.97 -6.83
N GLU A 109 4.17 -13.96 -6.07
CA GLU A 109 5.61 -14.18 -5.82
C GLU A 109 6.43 -14.23 -7.13
N ARG A 110 5.94 -14.95 -8.13
CA ARG A 110 6.60 -15.06 -9.45
C ARG A 110 6.67 -13.73 -10.22
N HIS A 111 5.87 -12.75 -9.82
CA HIS A 111 5.69 -11.45 -10.47
C HIS A 111 6.25 -10.27 -9.66
N LEU A 112 6.91 -10.51 -8.52
CA LEU A 112 7.41 -9.44 -7.63
C LEU A 112 8.35 -8.43 -8.33
N GLY A 113 9.07 -8.86 -9.36
CA GLY A 113 9.93 -7.99 -10.16
C GLY A 113 9.17 -6.98 -11.04
N ALA A 114 7.92 -7.27 -11.38
CA ALA A 114 7.05 -6.41 -12.20
C ALA A 114 6.07 -5.57 -11.36
N LEU A 115 5.90 -5.91 -10.07
CA LEU A 115 4.99 -5.22 -9.18
C LEU A 115 5.62 -3.94 -8.60
N PRO A 116 4.84 -2.84 -8.48
CA PRO A 116 5.32 -1.65 -7.81
C PRO A 116 5.44 -1.90 -6.29
N VAL A 117 6.27 -1.08 -5.64
CA VAL A 117 6.24 -0.98 -4.17
C VAL A 117 4.85 -0.53 -3.70
N PRO A 118 4.32 -1.08 -2.60
CA PRO A 118 5.03 -1.92 -1.61
C PRO A 118 4.93 -3.44 -1.86
N LEU A 119 4.21 -3.92 -2.88
CA LEU A 119 4.06 -5.36 -3.11
C LEU A 119 5.30 -5.99 -3.75
N GLY A 120 5.83 -5.34 -4.79
CA GLY A 120 7.04 -5.78 -5.49
C GLY A 120 8.30 -5.04 -5.08
N PHE A 121 9.34 -5.20 -5.89
CA PHE A 121 10.61 -4.53 -5.68
C PHE A 121 10.59 -3.12 -6.26
N ARG A 122 11.22 -2.16 -5.58
CA ARG A 122 11.41 -0.82 -6.15
C ARG A 122 12.14 -0.99 -7.48
N ALA A 123 11.55 -0.51 -8.58
CA ALA A 123 12.24 -0.46 -9.86
C ALA A 123 13.60 0.20 -9.60
N ARG A 124 14.69 -0.52 -9.92
CA ARG A 124 16.02 0.06 -9.88
C ARG A 124 15.97 1.18 -10.91
N ALA A 125 16.15 2.42 -10.49
CA ALA A 125 16.28 3.54 -11.43
C ALA A 125 17.47 3.19 -12.33
N SER A 126 17.18 2.71 -13.53
CA SER A 126 18.17 2.51 -14.57
C SER A 126 18.48 3.90 -15.11
N GLY A 127 19.66 4.41 -14.75
CA GLY A 127 20.38 5.50 -15.43
C GLY A 127 19.65 6.82 -15.51
#